data_AF-M1ZU36-F1
#
_entry.id   AF-M1ZU36-F1
#
_cell.length_a   1.000
_cell.length_b   1.000
_cell.length_c   1.000
_cell.angle_alpha   90.00
_cell.angle_beta   90.00
_cell.angle_gamma   90.00
#
_symmetry.space_group_name_H-M   'P 1'
#
loop_
_entity.id
_entity.type
_entity.pdbx_description
1 polymer ?
#
loop_
_entity_poly.entity_id
_entity_poly.type
_entity_poly.pdbx_seq_one_letter_code
_entity_poly.pdbx_strand_id
1 'polypeptide(L)'
;GSIIFILGSLFALIDLTSVKLIYISIIVKGTGNALISATVFALLADTIEYGEWKTNVRTEGLVYSAGNFGLKIGIGLGTAIVGWLLAFSNYNGSSKIQTNTAINAINILFIWLPMILSGVQIILLKFYKLDKIYPNIISDLENRKI
;
A
#
# COMPACT_ATOMS: atom_id res chain seq x y z
N GLY A 1 -9.70 -2.26 -2.54
CA GLY A 1 -8.85 -1.58 -1.55
C GLY A 1 -8.37 -0.22 -2.03
N SER A 2 -7.47 -0.16 -3.01
CA SER A 2 -6.75 1.06 -3.42
C SER A 2 -7.64 2.21 -3.93
N ILE A 3 -8.76 1.92 -4.59
CA ILE A 3 -9.73 2.96 -5.02
C ILE A 3 -10.41 3.63 -3.81
N ILE A 4 -10.78 2.85 -2.79
CA ILE A 4 -11.40 3.36 -1.54
C ILE A 4 -10.39 4.23 -0.76
N PHE A 5 -9.12 3.83 -0.77
CA PHE A 5 -8.04 4.60 -0.15
C PHE A 5 -7.81 5.94 -0.87
N ILE A 6 -7.84 5.97 -2.21
CA ILE A 6 -7.76 7.20 -3.00
C ILE A 6 -8.99 8.08 -2.75
N LEU A 7 -10.19 7.51 -2.68
CA LEU A 7 -11.42 8.24 -2.37
C LEU A 7 -11.37 8.88 -0.97
N GLY A 8 -10.88 8.18 0.05
CA GLY A 8 -10.65 8.75 1.38
C GLY A 8 -9.59 9.86 1.38
N SER A 9 -8.62 9.81 0.46
CA SER A 9 -7.63 10.87 0.24
C SER A 9 -8.21 12.10 -0.44
N LEU A 10 -9.15 11.92 -1.38
CA LEU A 10 -9.88 13.01 -2.03
C LEU A 10 -10.89 13.68 -1.09
N PHE A 11 -11.54 12.92 -0.20
CA PHE A 11 -12.44 13.51 0.79
C PHE A 11 -11.70 14.46 1.74
N ALA A 12 -10.45 14.15 2.11
CA ALA A 12 -9.61 15.04 2.90
C ALA A 12 -9.24 16.35 2.18
N LEU A 13 -9.30 16.40 0.83
CA LEU A 13 -9.01 17.58 0.02
C LEU A 13 -10.14 18.63 0.02
N ILE A 14 -11.36 18.24 0.40
CA ILE A 14 -12.55 19.12 0.34
C ILE A 14 -12.49 20.19 1.44
N ASP A 15 -12.01 19.82 2.63
CA ASP A 15 -11.81 20.76 3.75
C ASP A 15 -10.72 20.25 4.70
N LEU A 16 -9.52 20.83 4.61
CA LEU A 16 -8.38 20.50 5.47
C LEU A 16 -8.42 21.21 6.84
N THR A 17 -9.37 22.11 7.05
CA THR A 17 -9.52 22.88 8.30
C THR A 17 -10.51 22.24 9.26
N SER A 18 -11.48 21.47 8.74
CA SER A 18 -12.47 20.78 9.57
C SER A 18 -11.96 19.46 10.13
N VAL A 19 -11.63 19.46 11.43
CA VAL A 19 -11.19 18.27 12.19
C VAL A 19 -12.13 17.07 12.01
N LYS A 20 -13.46 17.29 11.99
CA LYS A 20 -14.45 16.22 11.78
C LYS A 20 -14.28 15.53 10.42
N LEU A 21 -13.95 16.29 9.38
CA LEU A 21 -13.81 15.78 8.01
C LEU A 21 -12.52 14.97 7.88
N ILE A 22 -11.44 15.39 8.55
CA ILE A 22 -10.19 14.63 8.65
C ILE A 22 -10.42 13.27 9.31
N TYR A 23 -11.17 13.21 10.42
CA TYR A 23 -11.46 11.93 11.09
C TYR A 23 -12.23 10.96 10.19
N ILE A 24 -13.26 11.45 9.48
CA ILE A 24 -14.02 10.63 8.53
C ILE A 24 -13.09 10.12 7.41
N SER A 25 -12.22 10.99 6.89
CA SER A 25 -11.24 10.64 5.86
C SER A 25 -10.29 9.53 6.30
N ILE A 26 -9.82 9.58 7.55
CA ILE A 26 -8.93 8.57 8.14
C ILE A 26 -9.67 7.23 8.30
N ILE A 27 -10.93 7.24 8.71
CA ILE A 27 -11.74 6.02 8.82
C ILE A 27 -11.88 5.37 7.44
N VAL A 28 -12.25 6.14 6.41
CA VAL A 28 -12.40 5.64 5.03
C VAL A 28 -11.06 5.11 4.48
N LYS A 29 -9.96 5.86 4.68
CA LYS A 29 -8.60 5.41 4.34
C LYS A 29 -8.24 4.12 5.07
N GLY A 30 -8.55 4.02 6.36
CA GLY A 30 -8.27 2.86 7.20
C GLY A 30 -8.93 1.59 6.66
N THR A 31 -10.21 1.67 6.29
CA THR A 31 -10.93 0.55 5.67
C THR A 31 -10.32 0.15 4.32
N GLY A 32 -9.92 1.13 3.50
CA GLY A 32 -9.21 0.88 2.25
C GLY A 32 -7.88 0.17 2.46
N ASN A 33 -7.11 0.60 3.46
CA ASN A 33 -5.82 0.01 3.83
C ASN A 33 -5.97 -1.43 4.36
N ALA A 34 -6.97 -1.70 5.18
CA ALA A 34 -7.23 -3.05 5.70
C ALA A 34 -7.47 -4.05 4.55
N LEU A 35 -8.26 -3.66 3.55
CA LEU A 35 -8.50 -4.47 2.36
C LEU A 35 -7.21 -4.69 1.56
N ILE A 36 -6.37 -3.66 1.39
CA ILE A 36 -5.09 -3.79 0.68
C ILE A 36 -4.18 -4.78 1.40
N SER A 37 -4.01 -4.63 2.71
CA SER A 37 -3.15 -5.51 3.50
C SER A 37 -3.61 -6.96 3.41
N ALA A 38 -4.92 -7.23 3.49
CA ALA A 38 -5.45 -8.58 3.33
C ALA A 38 -5.15 -9.17 1.94
N THR A 39 -5.35 -8.38 0.87
CA THR A 39 -5.09 -8.83 -0.50
C THR A 39 -3.60 -9.05 -0.77
N VAL A 40 -2.69 -8.26 -0.18
CA VAL A 40 -1.24 -8.44 -0.36
C VAL A 40 -0.78 -9.81 0.15
N PHE A 41 -1.27 -10.26 1.31
CA PHE A 41 -0.93 -11.58 1.83
C PHE A 41 -1.56 -12.71 1.01
N ALA A 42 -2.78 -12.53 0.51
CA ALA A 42 -3.42 -13.49 -0.38
C ALA A 42 -2.64 -13.66 -1.70
N LEU A 43 -2.30 -12.56 -2.38
CA LEU A 43 -1.50 -12.60 -3.62
C LEU A 43 -0.12 -13.23 -3.41
N LEU A 44 0.47 -13.03 -2.23
CA LEU A 44 1.74 -13.63 -1.88
C LEU A 44 1.61 -15.16 -1.69
N ALA A 45 0.49 -15.64 -1.13
CA ALA A 45 0.19 -17.07 -1.10
C ALA A 45 -0.05 -17.61 -2.53
N ASP A 46 -0.81 -16.90 -3.36
CA ASP A 46 -1.09 -17.32 -4.74
C ASP A 46 0.19 -17.46 -5.59
N THR A 47 1.16 -16.57 -5.38
CA THR A 47 2.47 -16.64 -6.06
C THR A 47 3.35 -17.78 -5.55
N ILE A 48 3.23 -18.14 -4.28
CA ILE A 48 3.89 -19.33 -3.72
C ILE A 48 3.36 -20.60 -4.40
N GLU A 49 2.05 -20.73 -4.50
CA GLU A 49 1.40 -21.88 -5.15
C GLU A 49 1.74 -21.97 -6.65
N TYR A 50 1.76 -20.83 -7.35
CA TYR A 50 2.22 -20.79 -8.75
C TYR A 50 3.69 -21.22 -8.91
N GLY A 51 4.55 -20.83 -7.98
CA GLY A 51 5.95 -21.26 -7.92
C GLY A 51 6.04 -22.78 -7.79
N GLU A 52 5.34 -23.34 -6.81
CA GLU A 52 5.27 -24.79 -6.57
C GLU A 52 4.77 -25.54 -7.80
N TRP A 53 3.74 -25.04 -8.50
CA TRP A 53 3.21 -25.65 -9.72
C TRP A 53 4.25 -25.73 -10.86
N LYS A 54 5.07 -24.69 -11.03
CA LYS A 54 6.04 -24.59 -12.13
C LYS A 54 7.37 -25.27 -11.82
N THR A 55 7.86 -25.20 -10.58
CA THR A 55 9.16 -25.76 -10.19
C THR A 55 9.05 -27.13 -9.53
N ASN A 56 7.84 -27.57 -9.14
CA ASN A 56 7.60 -28.79 -8.38
C ASN A 56 8.36 -28.85 -7.04
N VAL A 57 8.87 -27.70 -6.57
CA VAL A 57 9.64 -27.54 -5.33
C VAL A 57 8.97 -26.45 -4.50
N ARG A 58 8.58 -26.83 -3.29
CA ARG A 58 7.89 -25.95 -2.33
C ARG A 58 8.89 -24.95 -1.74
N THR A 59 8.94 -23.75 -2.31
CA THR A 59 9.91 -22.69 -1.93
C THR A 59 9.26 -21.56 -1.12
N GLU A 60 8.29 -21.91 -0.26
CA GLU A 60 7.45 -20.95 0.47
C GLU A 60 8.29 -19.98 1.30
N GLY A 61 9.28 -20.49 2.02
CA GLY A 61 10.13 -19.68 2.90
C GLY A 61 10.92 -18.62 2.14
N LEU A 62 11.41 -18.92 0.93
CA LEU A 62 12.20 -17.97 0.15
C LEU A 62 11.32 -16.85 -0.42
N VAL A 63 10.16 -17.21 -0.98
CA VAL A 63 9.20 -16.25 -1.56
C VAL A 63 8.60 -15.36 -0.47
N TYR A 64 8.20 -15.94 0.67
CA TYR A 64 7.69 -15.19 1.81
C TYR A 64 8.74 -14.23 2.39
N SER A 65 10.00 -14.68 2.50
CA SER A 65 11.10 -13.81 2.94
C SER A 65 11.38 -12.68 1.96
N ALA A 66 11.37 -12.96 0.66
CA ALA A 66 11.55 -11.94 -0.38
C ALA A 66 10.44 -10.88 -0.35
N GLY A 67 9.18 -11.31 -0.18
CA GLY A 67 8.05 -10.39 -0.06
C GLY A 67 8.14 -9.49 1.18
N ASN A 68 8.49 -10.06 2.34
CA ASN A 68 8.69 -9.29 3.57
C ASN A 68 9.91 -8.37 3.51
N PHE A 69 10.96 -8.77 2.80
CA PHE A 69 12.12 -7.92 2.55
C PHE A 69 11.73 -6.68 1.73
N GLY A 70 10.96 -6.86 0.65
CA GLY A 70 10.42 -5.76 -0.13
C GLY A 70 9.53 -4.82 0.69
N LEU A 71 8.68 -5.38 1.56
CA LEU A 71 7.83 -4.61 2.48
C LEU A 71 8.68 -3.77 3.45
N LYS A 72 9.72 -4.33 4.05
CA LYS A 72 10.62 -3.60 4.97
C LYS A 72 11.35 -2.45 4.26
N ILE A 73 11.84 -2.68 3.04
CA ILE A 73 12.45 -1.61 2.23
C ILE A 73 11.43 -0.52 1.92
N GLY A 74 10.21 -0.89 1.51
CA GLY A 74 9.14 0.06 1.20
C GLY A 74 8.79 0.94 2.39
N ILE A 75 8.65 0.34 3.59
CA ILE A 75 8.41 1.10 4.82
C ILE A 75 9.59 2.02 5.13
N GLY A 76 10.83 1.51 5.06
CA GLY A 76 12.03 2.30 5.35
C GLY A 76 12.21 3.50 4.40
N LEU A 77 11.98 3.30 3.10
CA LEU A 77 12.01 4.38 2.12
C LEU A 77 10.86 5.36 2.33
N GLY A 78 9.66 4.87 2.64
CA GLY A 78 8.50 5.71 2.93
C GLY A 78 8.73 6.63 4.13
N THR A 79 9.25 6.09 5.24
CA THR A 79 9.55 6.88 6.44
C THR A 79 10.70 7.85 6.22
N ALA A 80 11.73 7.46 5.45
CA ALA A 80 12.84 8.35 5.10
C ALA A 80 12.37 9.55 4.25
N ILE A 81 11.54 9.32 3.23
CA ILE A 81 10.98 10.38 2.39
C ILE A 81 10.15 11.36 3.23
N VAL A 82 9.30 10.84 4.13
CA VAL A 82 8.52 11.66 5.07
C VAL A 82 9.44 12.50 5.95
N GLY A 83 10.47 11.89 6.53
CA GLY A 83 11.44 12.58 7.38
C GLY A 83 12.21 13.69 6.65
N TRP A 84 12.68 13.43 5.43
CA TRP A 84 13.37 14.43 4.61
C TRP A 84 12.47 15.60 4.25
N LEU A 85 11.23 15.34 3.81
CA LEU A 85 10.26 16.39 3.50
C LEU A 85 9.93 17.27 4.71
N LEU A 86 9.84 16.69 5.91
CA LEU A 86 9.65 17.46 7.15
C LEU A 86 10.89 18.27 7.53
N ALA A 87 12.10 17.72 7.35
CA ALA A 87 13.34 18.44 7.60
C ALA A 87 13.52 19.62 6.64
N PHE A 88 13.25 19.43 5.34
CA PHE A 88 13.35 20.49 4.32
C PHE A 88 12.29 21.59 4.49
N SER A 89 11.14 21.27 5.07
CA SER A 89 10.06 22.26 5.27
C SER A 89 10.21 23.10 6.54
N ASN A 90 11.31 22.92 7.28
CA ASN A 90 11.61 23.61 8.54
C ASN A 90 10.50 23.43 9.59
N TYR A 91 9.89 22.24 9.60
CA TYR A 91 8.80 21.90 10.51
C TYR A 91 9.25 22.04 11.98
N ASN A 92 8.61 22.94 12.73
CA ASN A 92 8.87 23.12 14.16
C ASN A 92 7.67 22.67 14.99
N GLY A 93 7.71 21.43 15.49
CA GLY A 93 6.65 20.84 16.30
C GLY A 93 6.38 21.54 17.64
N SER A 94 7.28 22.44 18.09
CA SER A 94 7.11 23.24 19.30
C SER A 94 6.54 24.64 19.04
N SER A 95 6.39 25.06 17.79
CA SER A 95 5.82 26.36 17.44
C SER A 95 4.29 26.29 17.39
N LYS A 96 3.59 27.22 18.06
CA LYS A 96 2.12 27.34 18.00
C LYS A 96 1.62 27.71 16.59
N ILE A 97 2.46 28.32 15.77
CA ILE A 97 2.16 28.71 14.39
C ILE A 97 3.26 28.14 13.50
N GLN A 98 2.86 27.24 12.60
CA GLN A 98 3.72 26.65 11.58
C GLN A 98 3.82 27.59 10.37
N THR A 99 4.96 27.58 9.70
CA THR A 99 5.13 28.31 8.44
C THR A 99 4.24 27.71 7.35
N ASN A 100 3.79 28.54 6.40
CA ASN A 100 2.99 28.07 5.25
C ASN A 100 3.70 26.95 4.47
N THR A 101 5.04 26.94 4.46
CA THR A 101 5.85 25.89 3.84
C THR A 101 5.72 24.54 4.55
N ALA A 102 5.70 24.52 5.88
CA ALA A 102 5.51 23.31 6.68
C ALA A 102 4.08 22.75 6.53
N ILE A 103 3.07 23.61 6.53
CA ILE A 103 1.68 23.21 6.31
C ILE A 103 1.51 22.58 4.91
N ASN A 104 2.09 23.20 3.88
CA ASN A 104 2.01 22.67 2.52
C ASN A 104 2.73 21.31 2.39
N ALA A 105 3.89 21.14 3.03
CA ALA A 105 4.61 19.88 3.06
C ALA A 105 3.80 18.76 3.74
N ILE A 106 3.12 19.05 4.85
CA ILE A 106 2.23 18.09 5.52
C ILE A 106 1.08 17.67 4.61
N ASN A 107 0.46 18.62 3.90
CA ASN A 107 -0.62 18.31 2.95
C ASN A 107 -0.14 17.42 1.81
N ILE A 108 1.06 17.67 1.27
CA ILE A 108 1.68 16.83 0.24
C ILE A 108 1.93 15.41 0.76
N LEU A 109 2.50 15.28 1.96
CA LEU A 109 2.78 13.99 2.58
C LEU A 109 1.51 13.19 2.91
N PHE A 110 0.43 13.87 3.30
CA PHE A 110 -0.80 13.21 3.75
C PHE A 110 -1.76 12.85 2.61
N ILE A 111 -1.71 13.61 1.51
CA ILE A 111 -2.69 13.49 0.41
C ILE A 111 -2.01 13.04 -0.88
N TRP A 112 -1.00 13.77 -1.34
CA TRP A 112 -0.40 13.54 -2.65
C TRP A 112 0.48 12.29 -2.66
N LEU A 113 1.33 12.10 -1.65
CA LEU A 113 2.21 10.94 -1.56
C LEU A 113 1.43 9.62 -1.55
N PRO A 114 0.41 9.42 -0.69
CA PRO A 114 -0.34 8.17 -0.66
C PRO A 114 -1.21 7.98 -1.90
N MET A 115 -1.70 9.07 -2.51
CA MET A 115 -2.49 9.02 -3.74
C MET A 115 -1.66 8.56 -4.94
N ILE A 116 -0.44 9.09 -5.11
CA ILE A 116 0.48 8.67 -6.17
C ILE A 116 0.87 7.20 -5.99
N LEU A 117 1.25 6.80 -4.77
CA LEU A 117 1.61 5.41 -4.47
C LEU A 117 0.45 4.43 -4.73
N SER A 118 -0.77 4.82 -4.34
CA SER A 118 -1.97 4.02 -4.62
C SER A 118 -2.29 3.94 -6.12
N GLY A 119 -2.05 5.02 -6.87
CA GLY A 119 -2.19 5.04 -8.32
C GLY A 119 -1.21 4.08 -9.01
N VAL A 120 0.06 4.10 -8.60
CA VAL A 120 1.08 3.15 -9.07
C VAL A 120 0.67 1.71 -8.74
N GLN A 121 0.16 1.46 -7.53
CA GLN A 121 -0.34 0.14 -7.15
C GLN A 121 -1.47 -0.34 -8.08
N ILE A 122 -2.44 0.52 -8.41
CA ILE A 122 -3.54 0.16 -9.33
C ILE A 122 -3.01 -0.17 -10.73
N ILE A 123 -2.02 0.58 -11.22
CA ILE A 123 -1.40 0.31 -12.52
C ILE A 123 -0.70 -1.05 -12.49
N LEU A 124 0.07 -1.35 -11.45
CA LEU A 124 0.73 -2.65 -11.30
C LEU A 124 -0.27 -3.81 -11.22
N LEU A 125 -1.39 -3.63 -10.50
CA LEU A 125 -2.46 -4.63 -10.43
C LEU A 125 -3.13 -4.86 -11.79
N LYS A 126 -3.22 -3.84 -12.67
CA LYS A 126 -3.72 -4.06 -14.05
C LYS A 126 -2.82 -4.98 -14.88
N PHE A 127 -1.53 -5.03 -14.58
CA PHE A 127 -0.59 -5.97 -15.23
C PHE A 127 -0.58 -7.35 -14.57
N TYR A 128 -1.30 -7.52 -13.46
CA TYR A 128 -1.39 -8.79 -12.75
C TYR A 128 -2.31 -9.76 -13.51
N LYS A 129 -1.70 -10.65 -14.29
CA LYS A 129 -2.41 -11.67 -15.10
C LYS A 129 -2.68 -12.97 -14.33
N LEU A 130 -2.19 -13.08 -13.10
CA LEU A 130 -2.19 -14.33 -12.33
C LEU A 130 -3.61 -14.77 -11.94
N ASP A 131 -4.51 -13.82 -11.63
CA ASP A 131 -5.92 -14.10 -11.29
C ASP A 131 -6.64 -14.97 -12.33
N LYS A 132 -6.28 -14.85 -13.61
CA LYS A 132 -6.91 -15.63 -14.69
C LYS A 132 -6.42 -17.07 -14.79
N ILE A 133 -5.23 -17.34 -14.28
CA ILE A 133 -4.55 -18.65 -14.38
C ILE A 133 -4.68 -19.41 -13.06
N TYR A 134 -4.93 -18.70 -11.96
CA TYR A 134 -5.03 -19.24 -10.61
C TYR A 134 -6.02 -20.42 -10.44
N PRO A 135 -7.24 -20.40 -11.02
CA PRO A 135 -8.16 -21.53 -10.91
C PRO A 135 -7.61 -22.81 -11.55
N ASN A 136 -6.88 -22.67 -12.66
CA ASN A 136 -6.26 -23.81 -13.33
C ASN A 136 -5.08 -24.37 -12.53
N ILE A 137 -4.31 -23.50 -11.85
CA ILE A 137 -3.17 -23.90 -11.02
C ILE A 137 -3.62 -24.75 -9.84
N ILE A 138 -4.67 -24.33 -9.12
CA ILE A 138 -5.22 -25.09 -7.99
C ILE A 138 -5.72 -26.45 -8.47
N SER A 139 -6.49 -26.49 -9.58
CA SER A 139 -7.01 -27.76 -10.11
C SER A 139 -5.89 -28.75 -10.51
N ASP A 140 -4.78 -28.25 -11.06
CA ASP A 140 -3.67 -29.09 -11.51
C ASP A 140 -2.81 -29.56 -10.33
N LEU A 141 -2.70 -28.76 -9.26
CA LEU A 141 -2.03 -29.15 -8.01
C LEU A 141 -2.84 -30.17 -7.21
N GLU A 142 -4.17 -30.07 -7.17
CA GLU A 142 -5.05 -31.06 -6.53
C GLU A 142 -4.97 -32.41 -7.26
N ASN A 143 -4.96 -32.42 -8.59
CA ASN A 143 -4.84 -33.64 -9.39
C ASN A 143 -3.48 -34.34 -9.24
N ARG A 144 -2.40 -33.63 -8.89
CA ARG A 144 -1.07 -34.22 -8.64
C ARG A 144 -0.91 -34.80 -7.22
N LYS A 145 -1.83 -34.51 -6.30
CA LYS A 145 -1.82 -35.01 -4.92
C LYS A 145 -2.54 -36.37 -4.76
N ILE A 146 -3.21 -36.86 -5.80
CA ILE A 146 -3.87 -38.18 -5.87
C ILE A 146 -2.90 -39.19 -6.47
#